data_AF-A0A6N3BLX9-F1
#
_entry.id   AF-A0A6N3BLX9-F1
#
_cell.length_a   1.000
_cell.length_b   1.000
_cell.length_c   1.000
_cell.angle_alpha   90.00
_cell.angle_beta   90.00
_cell.angle_gamma   90.00
#
_symmetry.space_group_name_H-M   'P 1'
#
loop_
_entity.id
_entity.type
_entity.pdbx_description
1 polymer ?
#
loop_
_entity_poly.entity_id
_entity_poly.type
_entity_poly.pdbx_seq_one_letter_code
_entity_poly.pdbx_strand_id
1 'polypeptide(L)'
;MKVLLDADGSPVREITEKLCQKYGAKLLMVKNYSQDFSSIYGEVISVDISKEAADIYIANHAKSGDLVITNDKGLSSLGLSKNARVMDFQGNFIDDDNIVAMLESRHFNKKMRERQVYFNIAKRDVSADYDFYKSLEQFLEENKMLTLFVSSLCPDCPPAIAEVKEKNLDCEIVDITESMANLKRFLKERDLSEDFDEIVEKGNVGVPALMRDDKFYFFDGNLDEFLEG
;
A
#
# COMPACT_ATOMS: atom_id res chain seq x y z
N MET A 1 5.11 -5.82 -1.64
CA MET A 1 5.28 -4.74 -0.62
C MET A 1 3.93 -4.44 0.02
N LYS A 2 3.88 -4.01 1.29
CA LYS A 2 2.63 -3.56 1.92
C LYS A 2 2.77 -2.20 2.62
N VAL A 3 1.67 -1.47 2.64
CA VAL A 3 1.49 -0.17 3.29
C VAL A 3 0.69 -0.39 4.57
N LEU A 4 1.26 -0.04 5.71
CA LEU A 4 0.61 -0.08 7.01
C LEU A 4 0.30 1.34 7.45
N LEU A 5 -0.98 1.68 7.47
CA LEU A 5 -1.46 3.00 7.89
C LEU A 5 -1.95 2.93 9.33
N ASP A 6 -1.36 3.76 10.19
CA ASP A 6 -1.98 4.17 11.44
C ASP A 6 -3.21 5.02 11.12
N ALA A 7 -4.40 4.42 11.24
CA ALA A 7 -5.65 5.00 10.77
C ALA A 7 -6.45 5.68 11.88
N ASP A 8 -5.99 5.66 13.14
CA ASP A 8 -6.71 6.26 14.27
C ASP A 8 -6.67 7.80 14.19
N GLY A 9 -7.70 8.39 13.58
CA GLY A 9 -7.79 9.84 13.37
C GLY A 9 -6.85 10.38 12.28
N SER A 10 -6.39 9.50 11.37
CA SER A 10 -5.49 9.88 10.28
C SER A 10 -6.20 10.71 9.20
N PRO A 11 -5.70 11.91 8.87
CA PRO A 11 -6.29 12.75 7.83
C PRO A 11 -5.96 12.26 6.40
N VAL A 12 -5.01 11.34 6.25
CA VAL A 12 -4.50 10.90 4.94
C VAL A 12 -5.08 9.57 4.47
N ARG A 13 -6.09 9.04 5.17
CA ARG A 13 -6.70 7.73 4.90
C ARG A 13 -7.18 7.60 3.44
N GLU A 14 -8.04 8.50 3.00
CA GLU A 14 -8.63 8.42 1.65
C GLU A 14 -7.59 8.57 0.53
N ILE A 15 -6.56 9.39 0.76
CA ILE A 15 -5.46 9.57 -0.19
C ILE A 15 -4.66 8.26 -0.29
N THR A 16 -4.33 7.68 0.86
CA THR A 16 -3.56 6.43 0.95
C THR A 16 -4.32 5.29 0.27
N GLU A 17 -5.61 5.15 0.57
CA GLU A 17 -6.49 4.14 0.00
C GLU A 17 -6.55 4.20 -1.53
N LYS A 18 -6.84 5.38 -2.10
CA LYS A 18 -6.91 5.57 -3.56
C LYS A 18 -5.57 5.31 -4.25
N LEU A 19 -4.46 5.76 -3.67
CA LEU A 19 -3.14 5.54 -4.26
C LEU A 19 -2.70 4.08 -4.16
N CYS A 20 -2.96 3.41 -3.03
CA CYS A 20 -2.67 1.99 -2.89
C CYS A 20 -3.51 1.15 -3.86
N GLN A 21 -4.78 1.51 -4.09
CA GLN A 21 -5.61 0.89 -5.11
C GLN A 21 -4.99 1.08 -6.51
N LYS A 22 -4.70 2.34 -6.89
CA LYS A 22 -4.12 2.70 -8.19
C LYS A 22 -2.87 1.87 -8.50
N TYR A 23 -1.93 1.77 -7.56
CA TYR A 23 -0.66 1.07 -7.77
C TYR A 23 -0.69 -0.40 -7.34
N GLY A 24 -1.83 -0.89 -6.85
CA GLY A 24 -1.99 -2.24 -6.34
C GLY A 24 -1.08 -2.59 -5.16
N ALA A 25 -0.75 -1.61 -4.32
CA ALA A 25 -0.02 -1.89 -3.08
C ALA A 25 -0.99 -2.47 -2.04
N LYS A 26 -0.61 -3.54 -1.35
CA LYS A 26 -1.41 -4.09 -0.26
C LYS A 26 -1.53 -3.05 0.86
N LEU A 27 -2.73 -2.76 1.31
CA LEU A 27 -3.00 -1.74 2.33
C LEU A 27 -3.62 -2.38 3.58
N LEU A 28 -3.01 -2.12 4.72
CA LEU A 28 -3.48 -2.50 6.06
C LEU A 28 -3.74 -1.20 6.84
N MET A 29 -5.01 -0.92 7.12
CA MET A 29 -5.43 0.24 7.91
C MET A 29 -5.75 -0.20 9.33
N VAL A 30 -4.93 0.19 10.30
CA VAL A 30 -5.06 -0.25 11.69
C VAL A 30 -5.71 0.84 12.52
N LYS A 31 -6.82 0.52 13.17
CA LYS A 31 -7.62 1.45 14.00
C LYS A 31 -7.99 0.85 15.34
N ASN A 32 -8.19 1.71 16.34
CA ASN A 32 -8.86 1.32 17.57
C ASN A 32 -10.38 1.14 17.34
N TYR A 33 -11.03 0.26 18.10
CA TYR A 33 -12.47 -0.08 17.95
C TYR A 33 -13.46 1.11 17.95
N SER A 34 -13.06 2.29 18.42
CA SER A 34 -13.94 3.45 18.56
C SER A 34 -14.34 4.15 17.26
N GLN A 35 -13.77 3.79 16.11
CA GLN A 35 -14.03 4.43 14.82
C GLN A 35 -14.58 3.43 13.82
N ASP A 36 -15.80 3.61 13.31
CA ASP A 36 -16.32 2.80 12.21
C ASP A 36 -16.17 3.56 10.88
N PHE A 37 -15.51 2.94 9.90
CA PHE A 37 -15.47 3.42 8.53
C PHE A 37 -15.43 2.24 7.55
N SER A 38 -16.05 2.43 6.40
CA SER A 38 -15.94 1.51 5.26
C SER A 38 -14.69 1.82 4.44
N SER A 39 -14.02 0.78 4.00
CA SER A 39 -12.92 0.82 3.03
C SER A 39 -13.44 0.35 1.67
N ILE A 40 -13.03 1.03 0.60
CA ILE A 40 -13.19 0.60 -0.79
C ILE A 40 -11.99 -0.23 -1.27
N TYR A 41 -10.85 -0.17 -0.57
CA TYR A 41 -9.66 -0.93 -0.92
C TYR A 41 -8.74 -1.13 0.30
N GLY A 42 -8.33 -2.38 0.53
CA GLY A 42 -7.44 -2.75 1.61
C GLY A 42 -8.16 -3.10 2.92
N GLU A 43 -7.43 -3.82 3.76
CA GLU A 43 -7.95 -4.45 4.97
C GLU A 43 -8.02 -3.44 6.14
N VAL A 44 -9.17 -3.39 6.81
CA VAL A 44 -9.35 -2.59 8.02
C VAL A 44 -9.23 -3.48 9.24
N ILE A 45 -8.15 -3.31 9.99
CA ILE A 45 -7.87 -4.07 11.20
C ILE A 45 -8.30 -3.26 12.41
N SER A 46 -9.25 -3.80 13.18
CA SER A 46 -9.66 -3.22 14.46
C SER A 46 -8.93 -3.91 15.60
N VAL A 47 -8.19 -3.14 16.39
CA VAL A 47 -7.45 -3.61 17.56
C VAL A 47 -8.07 -3.09 18.87
N ASP A 48 -7.72 -3.74 19.98
CA ASP A 48 -8.17 -3.39 21.32
C ASP A 48 -7.99 -1.89 21.64
N ILE A 49 -8.87 -1.33 22.48
CA ILE A 49 -8.91 0.10 22.84
C ILE A 49 -7.67 0.54 23.66
N SER A 50 -6.73 -0.36 23.93
CA SER A 50 -5.50 0.00 24.63
C SER A 50 -4.70 0.99 23.77
N LYS A 51 -4.14 2.01 24.41
CA LYS A 51 -3.50 3.15 23.76
C LYS A 51 -2.37 2.77 22.78
N GLU A 52 -1.76 1.60 22.97
CA GLU A 52 -0.58 1.13 22.23
C GLU A 52 -0.91 -0.04 21.28
N ALA A 53 -2.16 -0.49 21.22
CA ALA A 53 -2.52 -1.69 20.45
C ALA A 53 -2.25 -1.53 18.95
N ALA A 54 -2.58 -0.37 18.37
CA ALA A 54 -2.38 -0.10 16.95
C ALA A 54 -0.88 -0.09 16.61
N ASP A 55 -0.07 0.61 17.40
CA ASP A 55 1.38 0.68 17.24
C ASP A 55 2.03 -0.70 17.31
N ILE A 56 1.66 -1.50 18.33
CA ILE A 56 2.17 -2.87 18.50
C ILE A 56 1.78 -3.75 17.31
N TYR A 57 0.53 -3.65 16.85
CA TYR A 57 0.06 -4.43 15.71
C TYR A 57 0.87 -4.06 14.45
N ILE A 58 0.97 -2.78 14.12
CA ILE A 58 1.71 -2.31 12.93
C ILE A 58 3.18 -2.77 13.02
N ALA A 59 3.84 -2.55 14.16
CA ALA A 59 5.24 -2.93 14.35
C ALA A 59 5.48 -4.44 14.20
N ASN A 60 4.54 -5.29 14.64
CA ASN A 60 4.65 -6.74 14.51
C ASN A 60 4.40 -7.24 13.09
N HIS A 61 3.61 -6.51 12.30
CA HIS A 61 3.27 -6.90 10.93
C HIS A 61 4.15 -6.26 9.87
N ALA A 62 4.86 -5.17 10.20
CA ALA A 62 5.84 -4.53 9.33
C ALA A 62 7.07 -5.42 9.09
N LYS A 63 7.48 -5.50 7.83
CA LYS A 63 8.68 -6.21 7.36
C LYS A 63 9.59 -5.29 6.56
N SER A 64 10.79 -5.78 6.27
CA SER A 64 11.75 -5.07 5.43
C SER A 64 11.13 -4.74 4.06
N GLY A 65 11.25 -3.49 3.63
CA GLY A 65 10.70 -3.01 2.36
C GLY A 65 9.22 -2.58 2.40
N ASP A 66 8.52 -2.77 3.53
CA ASP A 66 7.17 -2.23 3.71
C ASP A 66 7.20 -0.72 3.96
N LEU A 67 6.04 -0.07 3.83
CA LEU A 67 5.86 1.35 4.19
C LEU A 67 4.95 1.45 5.41
N VAL A 68 5.41 2.11 6.46
CA VAL A 68 4.61 2.50 7.62
C VAL A 68 4.27 3.97 7.52
N ILE A 69 2.99 4.33 7.61
CA ILE A 69 2.52 5.72 7.58
C ILE A 69 1.99 6.09 8.95
N THR A 70 2.69 6.97 9.67
CA THR A 70 2.33 7.37 11.04
C THR A 70 2.97 8.71 11.42
N ASN A 71 2.31 9.44 12.33
CA ASN A 71 2.90 10.58 13.02
C ASN A 71 3.44 10.24 14.43
N ASP A 72 3.25 9.00 14.90
CA ASP A 72 3.82 8.57 16.17
C ASP A 72 5.31 8.23 16.03
N LYS A 73 6.13 8.86 16.87
CA LYS A 73 7.59 8.72 16.82
C LYS A 73 8.06 7.36 17.37
N GLY A 74 7.34 6.81 18.34
CA GLY A 74 7.60 5.47 18.85
C GLY A 74 7.36 4.45 17.75
N LEU A 75 6.20 4.52 17.10
CA LEU A 75 5.89 3.66 15.96
C LEU A 75 6.86 3.87 14.79
N SER A 76 7.23 5.12 14.49
CA SER A 76 8.25 5.42 13.49
C SER A 76 9.58 4.70 13.78
N SER A 77 10.04 4.76 15.03
CA SER A 77 11.27 4.07 15.46
C SER A 77 11.13 2.55 15.36
N LEU A 78 9.98 1.99 15.72
CA LEU A 78 9.70 0.57 15.58
C LEU A 78 9.70 0.15 14.09
N GLY A 79 9.09 0.94 13.20
CA GLY A 79 9.11 0.71 11.76
C GLY A 79 10.53 0.68 11.19
N LEU A 80 11.34 1.69 11.51
CA LEU A 80 12.75 1.75 11.10
C LEU A 80 13.54 0.53 11.58
N SER A 81 13.32 0.09 12.84
CA SER A 81 13.98 -1.11 13.38
C SER A 81 13.66 -2.41 12.62
N LYS A 82 12.57 -2.44 11.85
CA LYS A 82 12.16 -3.56 10.98
C LYS A 82 12.71 -3.43 9.56
N ASN A 83 13.51 -2.40 9.27
CA ASN A 83 13.92 -1.99 7.92
C ASN A 83 12.72 -1.65 7.00
N ALA A 84 11.61 -1.20 7.59
CA ALA A 84 10.51 -0.60 6.84
C ALA A 84 10.83 0.86 6.53
N ARG A 85 10.28 1.38 5.44
CA ARG A 85 10.23 2.81 5.16
C ARG A 85 9.15 3.42 6.05
N VAL A 86 9.38 4.64 6.55
CA VAL A 86 8.41 5.33 7.39
C VAL A 86 8.10 6.69 6.77
N MET A 87 6.82 7.04 6.69
CA MET A 87 6.35 8.33 6.20
C MET A 87 5.39 8.98 7.20
N ASP A 88 5.56 10.28 7.43
CA ASP A 88 4.65 11.07 8.26
C ASP A 88 3.41 11.52 7.46
N PHE A 89 2.37 12.03 8.13
CA PHE A 89 1.15 12.46 7.43
C PHE A 89 1.37 13.72 6.56
N GLN A 90 2.54 14.36 6.62
CA GLN A 90 2.90 15.51 5.79
C GLN A 90 3.67 15.08 4.52
N GLY A 91 3.93 13.78 4.35
CA GLY A 91 4.64 13.22 3.20
C GLY A 91 6.15 13.13 3.39
N ASN A 92 6.67 13.47 4.58
CA ASN A 92 8.10 13.38 4.84
C ASN A 92 8.48 11.94 5.18
N PHE A 93 9.55 11.45 4.57
CA PHE A 93 10.16 10.19 5.00
C PHE A 93 10.96 10.38 6.29
N ILE A 94 10.73 9.49 7.24
CA ILE A 94 11.47 9.42 8.50
C ILE A 94 12.62 8.43 8.33
N ASP A 95 13.80 8.80 8.81
CA ASP A 95 15.02 8.00 8.83
C ASP A 95 15.71 8.11 10.19
N ASP A 96 16.77 7.33 10.41
CA ASP A 96 17.48 7.29 11.68
C ASP A 96 18.13 8.64 12.06
N ASP A 97 18.46 9.48 11.08
CA ASP A 97 19.09 10.77 11.32
C ASP A 97 18.05 11.82 11.76
N ASN A 98 16.91 11.86 11.06
CA ASN A 98 15.87 12.85 11.32
C ASN A 98 15.00 12.49 12.54
N ILE A 99 14.84 11.20 12.86
CA ILE A 99 14.04 10.77 14.01
C ILE A 99 14.67 11.21 15.33
N VAL A 100 16.00 11.23 15.44
CA VAL A 100 16.73 11.72 16.62
C VAL A 100 16.46 13.21 16.81
N ALA A 101 16.62 14.02 15.77
CA ALA A 101 16.34 15.46 15.81
C ALA A 101 14.86 15.73 16.17
N MET A 102 13.94 14.91 15.68
CA MET A 102 12.52 14.99 16.03
C MET A 102 12.27 14.65 17.51
N LEU A 103 12.91 13.63 18.06
CA LEU A 103 12.80 13.25 19.47
C LEU A 103 13.34 14.34 20.39
N GLU A 104 14.48 14.93 20.05
CA GLU A 104 15.09 16.06 20.76
C GLU A 104 14.20 17.29 20.75
N SER A 105 13.64 17.64 19.58
CA SER A 105 12.69 18.76 19.43
C SER A 105 11.44 18.55 20.29
N ARG A 106 10.94 17.32 20.42
CA ARG A 106 9.81 17.00 21.30
C ARG A 106 10.15 17.24 22.77
N HIS A 107 11.34 16.82 23.20
CA HIS A 107 11.82 17.04 24.57
C HIS A 107 11.98 18.53 24.86
N PHE A 108 12.59 19.27 23.93
CA PHE A 108 12.72 20.72 24.01
C PHE A 108 11.35 21.41 24.13
N ASN A 109 10.39 21.07 23.27
CA ASN A 109 9.05 21.63 23.30
C ASN A 109 8.30 21.29 24.60
N LYS A 110 8.52 20.09 25.16
CA LYS A 110 7.98 19.72 26.48
C LYS A 110 8.55 20.64 27.58
N LYS A 111 9.86 20.82 27.63
CA LYS A 111 10.53 21.74 28.56
C LYS A 111 10.05 23.19 28.39
N MET A 112 9.77 23.63 27.18
CA MET A 112 9.25 24.97 26.92
C MET A 112 7.81 25.12 27.43
N ARG A 113 6.95 24.12 27.25
CA ARG A 113 5.59 24.13 27.82
C ARG A 113 5.60 24.13 29.35
N GLU A 114 6.54 23.43 29.99
CA GLU A 114 6.74 23.50 31.45
C GLU A 114 7.11 24.91 31.92
N ARG A 115 7.72 25.71 31.04
CA ARG A 115 8.01 27.15 31.23
C ARG A 115 6.89 28.06 30.71
N GLN A 116 5.70 27.52 30.46
CA GLN A 116 4.54 28.23 29.90
C GLN A 116 4.78 28.86 28.52
N VAL A 117 5.79 28.41 27.78
CA VAL A 117 6.05 28.80 26.38
C VAL A 117 5.44 27.76 25.47
N TYR A 118 4.46 28.18 24.67
CA TYR A 118 3.75 27.33 23.71
C TYR A 118 4.11 27.75 22.29
N PHE A 119 4.48 26.78 21.46
CA PHE A 119 4.63 26.97 20.03
C PHE A 119 3.32 26.63 19.34
N ASN A 120 2.87 27.50 18.42
CA ASN A 120 1.69 27.20 17.60
C ASN A 120 2.05 26.09 16.61
N ILE A 121 1.33 24.98 16.69
CA ILE A 121 1.34 23.95 15.64
C ILE A 121 0.41 24.47 14.54
N ALA A 122 0.94 24.68 13.34
CA ALA A 122 0.13 25.07 12.19
C ALA A 122 -0.96 24.01 11.96
N LYS A 123 -2.19 24.45 11.71
CA LYS A 123 -3.23 23.54 11.25
C LYS A 123 -2.82 22.98 9.89
N ARG A 124 -3.12 21.70 9.67
CA ARG A 124 -2.99 21.07 8.36
C ARG A 124 -3.74 21.92 7.32
N ASP A 125 -3.10 22.22 6.21
CA ASP A 125 -3.68 22.95 5.08
C ASP A 125 -3.73 22.06 3.83
N VAL A 126 -4.32 22.60 2.76
CA VAL A 126 -4.51 21.87 1.49
C VAL A 126 -3.18 21.53 0.82
N SER A 127 -2.11 22.31 1.05
CA SER A 127 -0.77 21.98 0.55
C SER A 127 -0.22 20.70 1.20
N ALA A 128 -0.46 20.48 2.49
CA ALA A 128 0.02 19.28 3.17
C ALA A 128 -0.61 17.98 2.62
N ASP A 129 -1.86 18.02 2.16
CA ASP A 129 -2.48 16.88 1.48
C ASP A 129 -1.87 16.63 0.10
N TYR A 130 -1.54 17.71 -0.63
CA TYR A 130 -0.88 17.62 -1.92
C TYR A 130 0.55 17.09 -1.80
N ASP A 131 1.31 17.55 -0.80
CA ASP A 131 2.69 17.12 -0.55
C ASP A 131 2.74 15.64 -0.14
N PHE A 132 1.81 15.23 0.74
CA PHE A 132 1.62 13.82 1.08
C PHE A 132 1.27 12.98 -0.15
N TYR A 133 0.28 13.42 -0.94
CA TYR A 133 -0.13 12.75 -2.17
C TYR A 133 1.06 12.55 -3.11
N LYS A 134 1.84 13.61 -3.36
CA LYS A 134 2.99 13.56 -4.27
C LYS A 134 4.07 12.60 -3.80
N SER A 135 4.38 12.64 -2.51
CA SER A 135 5.43 11.79 -1.92
C SER A 135 5.03 10.32 -1.92
N LEU A 136 3.77 10.02 -1.59
CA LEU A 136 3.24 8.66 -1.63
C LEU A 136 3.10 8.15 -3.07
N GLU A 137 2.60 8.98 -4.00
CA GLU A 137 2.49 8.63 -5.42
C GLU A 137 3.85 8.23 -5.99
N GLN A 138 4.88 9.07 -5.78
CA GLN A 138 6.23 8.78 -6.27
C GLN A 138 6.78 7.47 -5.68
N PHE A 139 6.60 7.26 -4.37
CA PHE A 139 7.07 6.04 -3.72
C PHE A 139 6.41 4.79 -4.28
N LEU A 140 5.10 4.83 -4.51
CA LEU A 140 4.35 3.69 -5.04
C LEU A 140 4.66 3.43 -6.52
N GLU A 141 4.89 4.48 -7.31
CA GLU A 141 5.27 4.35 -8.72
C GLU A 141 6.65 3.68 -8.87
N GLU A 142 7.63 4.09 -8.06
CA GLU A 142 8.97 3.49 -8.03
C GLU A 142 8.95 2.01 -7.60
N ASN A 143 7.91 1.61 -6.86
CA ASN A 143 7.72 0.26 -6.33
C ASN A 143 6.47 -0.42 -6.91
N LYS A 144 6.07 -0.08 -8.14
CA LYS A 144 4.87 -0.65 -8.79
C LYS A 144 4.94 -2.17 -8.92
N MET A 145 3.83 -2.84 -8.66
CA MET A 145 3.79 -4.32 -8.53
C MET A 145 2.69 -4.98 -9.33
N LEU A 146 2.03 -4.24 -10.23
CA LEU A 146 0.92 -4.75 -11.04
C LEU A 146 1.36 -5.07 -12.46
N THR A 147 1.16 -6.32 -12.86
CA THR A 147 1.33 -6.78 -14.24
C THR A 147 0.08 -7.51 -14.71
N LEU A 148 -0.56 -7.05 -15.78
CA LEU A 148 -1.66 -7.76 -16.44
C LEU A 148 -1.11 -8.54 -17.63
N PHE A 149 -1.13 -9.87 -17.53
CA PHE A 149 -0.80 -10.76 -18.63
C PHE A 149 -2.03 -10.98 -19.51
N VAL A 150 -1.88 -10.71 -20.81
CA VAL A 150 -2.94 -10.81 -21.81
C VAL A 150 -2.47 -11.57 -23.05
N SER A 151 -3.40 -11.87 -23.95
CA SER A 151 -3.13 -12.46 -25.26
C SER A 151 -4.02 -11.80 -26.31
N SER A 152 -3.45 -11.41 -27.45
CA SER A 152 -4.21 -10.90 -28.60
C SER A 152 -5.22 -11.92 -29.17
N LEU A 153 -5.08 -13.20 -28.81
CA LEU A 153 -5.96 -14.29 -29.21
C LEU A 153 -7.02 -14.64 -28.17
N CYS A 154 -7.03 -13.97 -27.01
CA CYS A 154 -7.96 -14.24 -25.92
C CYS A 154 -9.18 -13.30 -26.01
N PRO A 155 -10.41 -13.85 -26.09
CA PRO A 155 -11.63 -13.04 -26.17
C PRO A 155 -11.94 -12.27 -24.87
N ASP A 156 -11.45 -12.73 -23.73
CA ASP A 156 -11.70 -12.14 -22.40
C ASP A 156 -10.68 -11.06 -22.02
N CYS A 157 -9.58 -10.92 -22.78
CA CYS A 157 -8.55 -9.91 -22.53
C CYS A 157 -9.03 -8.46 -22.76
N PRO A 158 -9.78 -8.12 -23.83
CA PRO A 158 -10.26 -6.74 -24.01
C PRO A 158 -11.17 -6.24 -22.88
N PRO A 159 -12.16 -7.03 -22.37
CA PRO A 159 -12.90 -6.68 -21.16
C PRO A 159 -12.00 -6.44 -19.93
N ALA A 160 -11.04 -7.32 -19.66
CA ALA A 160 -10.12 -7.16 -18.52
C ALA A 160 -9.28 -5.87 -18.62
N ILE A 161 -8.78 -5.54 -19.82
CA ILE A 161 -8.05 -4.27 -20.05
C ILE A 161 -8.95 -3.06 -19.82
N ALA A 162 -10.23 -3.14 -20.21
CA ALA A 162 -11.19 -2.06 -19.98
C ALA A 162 -11.44 -1.86 -18.49
N GLU A 163 -11.57 -2.94 -17.72
CA GLU A 163 -11.83 -2.87 -16.28
C GLU A 163 -10.64 -2.33 -15.49
N VAL A 164 -9.41 -2.73 -15.84
CA VAL A 164 -8.18 -2.13 -15.27
C VAL A 164 -8.18 -0.61 -15.45
N LYS A 165 -8.57 -0.12 -16.63
CA LYS A 165 -8.65 1.31 -16.92
C LYS A 165 -9.78 1.99 -16.15
N GLU A 166 -10.95 1.35 -16.06
CA GLU A 166 -12.10 1.86 -15.32
C GLU A 166 -11.80 2.00 -13.83
N LYS A 167 -11.14 1.01 -13.23
CA LYS A 167 -10.69 1.03 -11.83
C LYS A 167 -9.43 1.87 -11.61
N ASN A 168 -8.92 2.53 -12.66
CA ASN A 168 -7.74 3.40 -12.63
C ASN A 168 -6.50 2.70 -12.02
N LEU A 169 -6.28 1.43 -12.39
CA LEU A 169 -5.13 0.66 -11.98
C LEU A 169 -3.95 0.93 -12.92
N ASP A 170 -2.84 1.38 -12.36
CA ASP A 170 -1.58 1.58 -13.07
C ASP A 170 -0.80 0.26 -13.13
N CYS A 171 -1.13 -0.56 -14.13
CA CYS A 171 -0.49 -1.85 -14.35
C CYS A 171 0.28 -1.91 -15.66
N GLU A 172 1.39 -2.64 -15.67
CA GLU A 172 2.07 -3.02 -16.89
C GLU A 172 1.24 -4.06 -17.66
N ILE A 173 0.88 -3.78 -18.91
CA ILE A 173 0.17 -4.77 -19.75
C ILE A 173 1.20 -5.53 -20.59
N VAL A 174 1.21 -6.86 -20.45
CA VAL A 174 2.14 -7.75 -21.14
C VAL A 174 1.37 -8.72 -22.03
N ASP A 175 1.46 -8.54 -23.35
CA ASP A 175 0.88 -9.49 -24.31
C ASP A 175 1.84 -10.67 -24.54
N ILE A 176 1.44 -11.86 -24.09
CA ILE A 176 2.24 -13.08 -24.21
C ILE A 176 2.37 -13.58 -25.66
N THR A 177 1.51 -13.11 -26.57
CA THR A 177 1.57 -13.46 -28.00
C THR A 177 2.45 -12.53 -28.81
N GLU A 178 2.79 -11.35 -28.27
CA GLU A 178 3.59 -10.34 -28.95
C GLU A 178 5.06 -10.77 -29.11
N SER A 179 5.64 -11.44 -28.10
CA SER A 179 7.04 -11.86 -28.14
C SER A 179 7.35 -13.08 -27.28
N MET A 180 8.43 -13.80 -27.64
CA MET A 180 8.96 -14.89 -26.81
C MET A 180 9.47 -14.43 -25.46
N ALA A 181 9.89 -13.16 -25.34
CA ALA A 181 10.32 -12.60 -24.05
C ALA A 181 9.12 -12.49 -23.10
N ASN A 182 7.99 -11.96 -23.58
CA ASN A 182 6.75 -11.83 -22.82
C ASN A 182 6.21 -13.20 -22.42
N LEU A 183 6.17 -14.15 -23.37
CA LEU A 183 5.74 -15.52 -23.08
C LEU A 183 6.63 -16.17 -22.02
N LYS A 184 7.96 -16.10 -22.15
CA LYS A 184 8.88 -16.67 -21.15
C LYS A 184 8.72 -16.04 -19.77
N ARG A 185 8.49 -14.72 -19.71
CA ARG A 185 8.20 -14.01 -18.45
C ARG A 185 6.94 -14.57 -17.81
N PHE A 186 5.85 -14.69 -18.56
CA PHE A 186 4.61 -15.26 -18.06
C PHE A 186 4.77 -16.70 -17.60
N LEU A 187 5.37 -17.57 -18.41
CA LEU A 187 5.58 -18.98 -18.06
C LEU A 187 6.41 -19.16 -16.79
N LYS A 188 7.45 -18.33 -16.61
CA LYS A 188 8.28 -18.36 -15.39
C LYS A 188 7.46 -18.10 -14.13
N GLU A 189 6.58 -17.10 -14.14
CA GLU A 189 5.76 -16.78 -12.97
C GLU A 189 4.59 -17.77 -12.81
N ARG A 190 3.98 -18.18 -13.93
CA ARG A 190 2.88 -19.14 -13.99
C ARG A 190 3.26 -20.51 -13.45
N ASP A 191 4.34 -21.08 -13.97
CA ASP A 191 4.73 -22.47 -13.67
C ASP A 191 5.30 -22.64 -12.25
N LEU A 192 5.54 -21.53 -11.54
CA LEU A 192 5.96 -21.51 -10.13
C LEU A 192 4.81 -21.21 -9.16
N SER A 193 3.63 -20.84 -9.66
CA SER A 193 2.48 -20.49 -8.81
C SER A 193 1.45 -21.61 -8.77
N GLU A 194 1.08 -21.98 -7.54
CA GLU A 194 -0.01 -22.93 -7.26
C GLU A 194 -1.38 -22.40 -7.76
N ASP A 195 -1.52 -21.08 -7.97
CA ASP A 195 -2.74 -20.44 -8.47
C ASP A 195 -3.16 -20.98 -9.85
N PHE A 196 -2.23 -21.56 -10.61
CA PHE A 196 -2.48 -22.07 -11.96
C PHE A 196 -2.70 -23.58 -12.04
N ASP A 197 -2.53 -24.33 -10.95
CA ASP A 197 -2.59 -25.80 -10.98
C ASP A 197 -3.89 -26.30 -11.61
N GLU A 198 -5.04 -25.82 -11.13
CA GLU A 198 -6.35 -26.19 -11.68
C GLU A 198 -6.55 -25.72 -13.14
N ILE A 199 -5.99 -24.57 -13.50
CA ILE A 199 -6.16 -23.98 -14.84
C ILE A 199 -5.41 -24.82 -15.88
N VAL A 200 -4.18 -25.21 -15.53
CA VAL A 200 -3.31 -26.04 -16.37
C VAL A 200 -3.87 -27.45 -16.48
N GLU A 201 -4.39 -28.03 -15.40
CA GLU A 201 -5.07 -29.35 -15.44
C GLU A 201 -6.26 -29.36 -16.40
N LYS A 202 -7.00 -28.25 -16.50
CA LYS A 202 -8.11 -28.08 -17.46
C LYS A 202 -7.64 -27.79 -18.90
N GLY A 203 -6.33 -27.70 -19.14
CA GLY A 203 -5.73 -27.42 -20.44
C GLY A 203 -5.79 -25.94 -20.86
N ASN A 204 -6.07 -25.03 -19.94
CA ASN A 204 -6.18 -23.60 -20.21
C ASN A 204 -4.85 -22.88 -20.00
N VAL A 205 -4.67 -21.75 -20.69
CA VAL A 205 -3.45 -20.92 -20.57
C VAL A 205 -3.46 -20.08 -19.29
N GLY A 206 -4.64 -19.64 -18.84
CA GLY A 206 -4.81 -18.78 -17.67
C GLY A 206 -4.56 -17.29 -17.94
N VAL A 207 -5.07 -16.77 -19.06
CA VAL A 207 -5.11 -15.33 -19.35
C VAL A 207 -6.55 -14.91 -19.66
N PRO A 208 -6.97 -13.67 -19.32
CA PRO A 208 -6.18 -12.61 -18.67
C PRO A 208 -5.93 -12.90 -17.19
N ALA A 209 -4.72 -12.56 -16.73
CA ALA A 209 -4.32 -12.73 -15.33
C ALA A 209 -3.61 -11.48 -14.82
N LEU A 210 -4.15 -10.88 -13.77
CA LEU A 210 -3.53 -9.76 -13.06
C LEU A 210 -2.63 -10.31 -11.96
N MET A 211 -1.36 -9.98 -12.02
CA MET A 211 -0.37 -10.36 -11.01
C MET A 211 -0.08 -9.17 -10.10
N ARG A 212 -0.14 -9.40 -8.79
CA ARG A 212 0.28 -8.46 -7.73
C ARG A 212 1.29 -9.15 -6.84
N ASP A 213 2.53 -8.65 -6.81
CA ASP A 213 3.67 -9.37 -6.24
C ASP A 213 3.79 -10.77 -6.93
N ASP A 214 3.65 -11.84 -6.15
CA ASP A 214 3.73 -13.24 -6.59
C ASP A 214 2.34 -13.93 -6.65
N LYS A 215 1.25 -13.18 -6.38
CA LYS A 215 -0.12 -13.72 -6.39
C LYS A 215 -0.86 -13.34 -7.66
N PHE A 216 -1.61 -14.28 -8.21
CA PHE A 216 -2.44 -14.05 -9.39
C PHE A 216 -3.92 -13.87 -9.04
N TYR A 217 -4.57 -13.02 -9.84
CA TYR A 217 -6.00 -12.74 -9.82
C TYR A 217 -6.52 -12.97 -11.24
N PHE A 218 -7.40 -13.95 -11.38
CA PHE A 218 -7.96 -14.32 -12.67
C PHE A 218 -9.25 -13.56 -12.91
N PHE A 219 -9.48 -13.22 -14.18
CA PHE A 219 -10.70 -12.53 -14.57
C PHE A 219 -11.85 -13.52 -14.72
N ASP A 220 -12.88 -13.40 -13.89
CA ASP A 220 -14.13 -14.16 -13.96
C ASP A 220 -15.35 -13.31 -14.37
N GLY A 221 -15.09 -12.07 -14.80
CA GLY A 221 -16.10 -11.08 -15.13
C GLY A 221 -15.90 -9.75 -14.40
N ASN A 222 -15.14 -9.77 -13.29
CA ASN A 222 -14.64 -8.55 -12.64
C ASN A 222 -13.28 -8.75 -11.94
N LEU A 223 -12.77 -7.70 -11.30
CA LEU A 223 -11.57 -7.68 -10.44
C LEU A 223 -11.92 -7.45 -8.96
N ASP A 224 -13.07 -7.92 -8.48
CA ASP A 224 -13.50 -7.65 -7.11
C ASP A 224 -12.60 -8.38 -6.09
N GLU A 225 -12.16 -9.62 -6.37
CA GLU A 225 -11.20 -10.35 -5.53
C GLU A 225 -9.89 -9.56 -5.33
N PHE A 226 -9.44 -8.84 -6.36
CA PHE A 226 -8.25 -8.00 -6.28
C PHE A 226 -8.44 -6.79 -5.35
N LEU A 227 -9.66 -6.24 -5.29
CA LEU A 227 -9.98 -5.05 -4.51
C LEU A 227 -10.11 -5.31 -3.01
N GLU A 228 -10.31 -6.57 -2.60
CA GLU A 228 -10.44 -6.94 -1.18
C GLU A 228 -9.13 -6.79 -0.39
N GLY A 229 -7.99 -6.59 -1.06
CA GLY A 229 -6.68 -6.44 -0.43
C GLY A 229 -5.79 -7.64 -0.70
#